data_AF-A0A499VP58-F1
#
_entry.id   AF-A0A499VP58-F1
#
_cell.length_a   1.000
_cell.length_b   1.000
_cell.length_c   1.000
_cell.angle_alpha   90.00
_cell.angle_beta   90.00
_cell.angle_gamma   90.00
#
_symmetry.space_group_name_H-M   'P 1'
#
loop_
_entity.id
_entity.type
_entity.pdbx_description
1 polymer ?
#
loop_
_entity_poly.entity_id
_entity_poly.type
_entity_poly.pdbx_seq_one_letter_code
_entity_poly.pdbx_strand_id
1 'polypeptide(L)'
;MAFFAYPGKPSTLIPDGCEVHDLGAAPEALGYLAELVAARTSPVTADPRRPGMPSGALTAEKAAAVLGALLPEAAVVVDEAITSDQWLPEATAGAPVHDWLNITGGSIGMGMPVATGAAVACPGRPVISLEADGSAMYTLQALWTQAREQLDVTTVIFNNGSYAILDGEMQRVGAFSGAEVDRSRSFIDIPGLDFVSLANGMGVPAGRARTAEELASQLRRALAEPGPHLIDAVVPPSPRSRQVHDSPRRENDVQVHFPAGVRPAWCLAVTRLARRPRPDE
;
A
#
# COMPACT_ATOMS: atom_id res chain seq x y z
N MET A 1 -17.38 1.05 8.74
CA MET A 1 -18.15 1.30 7.51
C MET A 1 -17.43 0.64 6.35
N ALA A 2 -18.16 0.03 5.43
CA ALA A 2 -17.64 -0.32 4.12
C ALA A 2 -17.22 0.96 3.37
N PHE A 3 -16.14 0.87 2.60
CA PHE A 3 -15.55 2.00 1.89
C PHE A 3 -16.48 2.59 0.82
N PHE A 4 -17.28 1.75 0.15
CA PHE A 4 -18.35 2.16 -0.75
C PHE A 4 -19.70 1.66 -0.24
N ALA A 5 -20.75 2.48 -0.43
CA ALA A 5 -22.13 2.06 -0.23
C ALA A 5 -22.69 1.49 -1.54
N TYR A 6 -23.01 0.20 -1.56
CA TYR A 6 -23.63 -0.44 -2.72
C TYR A 6 -25.15 -0.54 -2.53
N PRO A 7 -25.95 -0.33 -3.59
CA PRO A 7 -27.39 -0.55 -3.52
C PRO A 7 -27.71 -1.97 -3.01
N GLY A 8 -28.55 -2.06 -1.98
CA GLY A 8 -29.00 -3.34 -1.41
C GLY A 8 -27.93 -4.14 -0.65
N LYS A 9 -26.77 -3.56 -0.33
CA LYS A 9 -25.76 -4.22 0.52
C LYS A 9 -25.57 -3.45 1.84
N PRO A 10 -25.43 -4.14 2.98
CA PRO A 10 -25.12 -3.49 4.25
C PRO A 10 -23.82 -2.68 4.15
N SER A 11 -23.82 -1.45 4.64
CA SER A 11 -22.61 -0.62 4.76
C SER A 11 -21.81 -0.95 6.03
N THR A 12 -22.27 -1.90 6.84
CA THR A 12 -21.56 -2.39 8.02
C THR A 12 -20.74 -3.63 7.66
N LEU A 13 -19.55 -3.73 8.23
CA LEU A 13 -18.72 -4.94 8.17
C LEU A 13 -18.99 -5.87 9.36
N ILE A 14 -19.88 -5.46 10.26
CA ILE A 14 -20.26 -6.21 11.45
C ILE A 14 -21.22 -7.33 11.01
N PRO A 15 -20.92 -8.61 11.29
CA PRO A 15 -21.82 -9.71 10.98
C PRO A 15 -23.19 -9.55 11.64
N ASP A 16 -24.23 -10.09 11.00
CA ASP A 16 -25.57 -10.09 11.58
C ASP A 16 -25.58 -10.82 12.93
N GLY A 17 -26.18 -10.18 13.94
CA GLY A 17 -26.21 -10.71 15.31
C GLY A 17 -24.94 -10.50 16.13
N CYS A 18 -23.91 -9.85 15.58
CA CYS A 18 -22.73 -9.45 16.36
C CYS A 18 -23.09 -8.29 17.30
N GLU A 19 -22.97 -8.52 18.61
CA GLU A 19 -23.14 -7.49 19.62
C GLU A 19 -21.93 -6.54 19.62
N VAL A 20 -22.19 -5.24 19.43
CA VAL A 20 -21.16 -4.21 19.41
C VAL A 20 -21.12 -3.55 20.77
N HIS A 21 -20.02 -3.75 21.50
CA HIS A 21 -19.76 -3.07 22.75
C HIS A 21 -18.88 -1.84 22.51
N ASP A 22 -19.42 -0.65 22.79
CA ASP A 22 -18.64 0.60 22.78
C ASP A 22 -17.85 0.70 24.09
N LEU A 23 -16.52 0.65 23.99
CA LEU A 23 -15.62 0.75 25.14
C LEU A 23 -15.19 2.20 25.42
N GLY A 24 -15.73 3.18 24.68
CA GLY A 24 -15.35 4.59 24.75
C GLY A 24 -14.03 4.89 24.03
N ALA A 25 -13.68 6.17 23.95
CA ALA A 25 -12.50 6.66 23.22
C ALA A 25 -11.16 6.51 23.99
N ALA A 26 -11.08 5.63 24.99
CA ALA A 26 -9.90 5.44 25.82
C ALA A 26 -9.03 4.29 25.28
N PRO A 27 -7.83 4.54 24.71
CA PRO A 27 -6.93 3.49 24.25
C PRO A 27 -6.60 2.45 25.33
N GLU A 28 -6.68 2.84 26.60
CA GLU A 28 -6.45 2.00 27.76
C GLU A 28 -7.51 0.90 27.93
N ALA A 29 -8.74 1.12 27.43
CA ALA A 29 -9.84 0.16 27.56
C ALA A 29 -9.56 -1.16 26.83
N LEU A 30 -8.89 -1.10 25.68
CA LEU A 30 -8.43 -2.28 24.94
C LEU A 30 -7.37 -3.07 25.71
N GLY A 31 -6.43 -2.36 26.35
CA GLY A 31 -5.41 -2.98 27.21
C GLY A 31 -6.04 -3.71 28.39
N TYR A 32 -6.97 -3.06 29.09
CA TYR A 32 -7.69 -3.65 30.22
C TYR A 32 -8.56 -4.83 29.80
N LEU A 33 -9.26 -4.74 28.67
CA LEU A 33 -10.05 -5.86 28.14
C LEU A 33 -9.14 -7.05 27.82
N ALA A 34 -7.99 -6.82 27.17
CA ALA A 34 -7.02 -7.87 26.87
C ALA A 34 -6.50 -8.53 28.15
N GLU A 35 -6.21 -7.75 29.20
CA GLU A 35 -5.84 -8.28 30.51
C GLU A 35 -6.96 -9.12 31.15
N LEU A 36 -8.23 -8.77 30.96
CA LEU A 36 -9.36 -9.54 31.50
C LEU A 36 -9.63 -10.84 30.74
N VAL A 37 -9.66 -10.79 29.41
CA VAL A 37 -10.14 -11.93 28.59
C VAL A 37 -9.02 -12.80 28.03
N ALA A 38 -7.79 -12.27 27.96
CA ALA A 38 -6.63 -12.92 27.35
C ALA A 38 -5.39 -12.91 28.27
N ALA A 39 -5.56 -12.69 29.58
CA ALA A 39 -4.48 -12.63 30.58
C ALA A 39 -3.48 -13.79 30.52
N ARG A 40 -3.95 -14.97 30.08
CA ARG A 40 -3.18 -16.23 30.03
C ARG A 40 -3.01 -16.76 28.61
N THR A 41 -3.37 -15.95 27.60
CA THR A 41 -3.28 -16.31 26.20
C THR A 41 -2.01 -15.72 25.62
N SER A 42 -1.07 -16.57 25.23
CA SER A 42 0.06 -16.15 24.40
C SER A 42 -0.41 -16.10 22.94
N PRO A 43 -0.19 -15.00 22.20
CA PRO A 43 -0.51 -14.97 20.78
C PRO A 43 0.35 -16.01 20.06
N VAL A 44 -0.27 -16.78 19.15
CA VAL A 44 0.47 -17.60 18.21
C VAL A 44 1.06 -16.66 17.17
N THR A 45 2.38 -16.44 17.26
CA THR A 45 3.10 -15.60 16.30
C THR A 45 3.67 -16.45 15.19
N ALA A 46 3.58 -15.96 13.95
CA ALA A 46 4.30 -16.57 12.84
C ALA A 46 5.80 -16.23 12.92
N ASP A 47 6.67 -17.19 12.59
CA ASP A 47 8.09 -16.90 12.41
C ASP A 47 8.28 -15.93 11.24
N PRO A 48 9.10 -14.87 11.39
CA PRO A 48 9.35 -13.92 10.33
C PRO A 48 10.11 -14.62 9.20
N ARG A 49 9.39 -14.92 8.11
CA ARG A 49 9.96 -15.50 6.89
C ARG A 49 9.74 -14.53 5.75
N ARG A 50 10.84 -14.06 5.17
CA ARG A 50 10.78 -13.31 3.92
C ARG A 50 10.45 -14.24 2.76
N PRO A 51 9.75 -13.75 1.73
CA PRO A 51 9.58 -14.48 0.49
C PRO A 51 10.94 -14.74 -0.17
N GLY A 52 11.05 -15.85 -0.90
CA GLY A 52 12.17 -16.07 -1.82
C GLY A 52 12.13 -15.06 -2.97
N MET A 53 13.28 -14.78 -3.59
CA MET A 53 13.35 -13.91 -4.76
C MET A 53 12.61 -14.57 -5.95
N PRO A 54 11.55 -13.95 -6.50
CA PRO A 54 10.85 -14.51 -7.66
C PRO A 54 11.63 -14.29 -8.95
N SER A 55 11.18 -14.92 -10.04
CA SER A 55 11.81 -14.83 -11.37
C SER A 55 10.80 -14.63 -12.51
N GLY A 56 11.29 -14.15 -13.65
CA GLY A 56 10.55 -14.04 -14.90
C GLY A 56 9.60 -12.83 -14.96
N ALA A 57 8.60 -12.91 -15.85
CA ALA A 57 7.67 -11.80 -16.11
C ALA A 57 7.05 -11.25 -14.83
N LEU A 58 7.03 -9.93 -14.72
CA LEU A 58 6.60 -9.21 -13.53
C LEU A 58 5.07 -9.25 -13.39
N THR A 59 4.61 -9.63 -12.22
CA THR A 59 3.22 -9.49 -11.76
C THR A 59 3.21 -8.65 -10.49
N ALA A 60 2.07 -8.08 -10.12
CA ALA A 60 1.98 -7.34 -8.86
C ALA A 60 2.29 -8.23 -7.63
N GLU A 61 1.90 -9.51 -7.66
CA GLU A 61 2.30 -10.51 -6.66
C GLU A 61 3.83 -10.68 -6.60
N LYS A 62 4.50 -10.84 -7.74
CA LYS A 62 5.96 -10.96 -7.78
C LYS A 62 6.65 -9.67 -7.35
N ALA A 63 6.09 -8.51 -7.70
CA ALA A 63 6.61 -7.22 -7.26
C ALA A 63 6.51 -7.08 -5.72
N ALA A 64 5.41 -7.50 -5.12
CA ALA A 64 5.26 -7.58 -3.67
C ALA A 64 6.29 -8.54 -3.04
N ALA A 65 6.52 -9.71 -3.64
CA ALA A 65 7.54 -10.65 -3.19
C ALA A 65 8.98 -10.09 -3.31
N VAL A 66 9.30 -9.34 -4.37
CA VAL A 66 10.59 -8.62 -4.49
C VAL A 66 10.72 -7.58 -3.37
N LEU A 67 9.67 -6.78 -3.12
CA LEU A 67 9.68 -5.80 -2.02
C LEU A 67 9.89 -6.50 -0.67
N GLY A 68 9.10 -7.53 -0.35
CA GLY A 68 9.22 -8.28 0.90
C GLY A 68 10.60 -8.93 1.10
N ALA A 69 11.22 -9.40 0.01
CA ALA A 69 12.57 -9.95 0.07
C ALA A 69 13.64 -8.87 0.34
N LEU A 70 13.46 -7.65 -0.18
CA LEU A 70 14.47 -6.59 -0.15
C LEU A 70 14.21 -5.47 0.85
N LEU A 71 13.06 -5.45 1.53
CA LEU A 71 12.69 -4.39 2.45
C LEU A 71 13.77 -4.22 3.55
N PRO A 72 14.35 -3.01 3.70
CA PRO A 72 15.41 -2.78 4.66
C PRO A 72 14.85 -2.59 6.08
N GLU A 73 15.74 -2.69 7.06
CA GLU A 73 15.41 -2.36 8.44
C GLU A 73 15.11 -0.87 8.61
N ALA A 74 14.15 -0.57 9.48
CA ALA A 74 13.67 0.76 9.79
C ALA A 74 13.14 1.54 8.56
N ALA A 75 12.74 0.88 7.47
CA ALA A 75 12.13 1.55 6.33
C ALA A 75 10.85 2.31 6.74
N VAL A 76 10.51 3.37 6.01
CA VAL A 76 9.16 3.92 5.96
C VAL A 76 8.58 3.57 4.60
N VAL A 77 7.54 2.75 4.58
CA VAL A 77 6.78 2.46 3.37
C VAL A 77 5.56 3.36 3.33
N VAL A 78 5.36 4.08 2.23
CA VAL A 78 4.13 4.83 1.95
C VAL A 78 3.39 4.10 0.85
N ASP A 79 2.20 3.59 1.16
CA ASP A 79 1.46 2.71 0.26
C ASP A 79 0.20 3.36 -0.30
N GLU A 80 0.24 3.60 -1.61
CA GLU A 80 -0.86 3.98 -2.48
C GLU A 80 -0.84 3.10 -3.76
N ALA A 81 -0.48 1.81 -3.64
CA ALA A 81 -0.45 0.86 -4.75
C ALA A 81 -1.86 0.40 -5.22
N ILE A 82 -2.89 0.69 -4.42
CA ILE A 82 -4.33 0.50 -4.67
C ILE A 82 -4.70 -0.90 -5.19
N THR A 83 -4.65 -1.14 -6.51
CA THR A 83 -5.04 -2.46 -7.04
C THR A 83 -3.97 -3.51 -6.77
N SER A 84 -2.72 -3.07 -6.63
CA SER A 84 -1.55 -3.93 -6.46
C SER A 84 -1.19 -4.18 -5.00
N ASP A 85 -1.87 -3.52 -4.06
CA ASP A 85 -1.55 -3.60 -2.63
C ASP A 85 -1.92 -4.95 -1.98
N GLN A 86 -2.86 -5.70 -2.57
CA GLN A 86 -3.44 -6.90 -1.95
C GLN A 86 -2.42 -8.00 -1.59
N TRP A 87 -1.26 -8.02 -2.25
CA TRP A 87 -0.18 -8.98 -2.00
C TRP A 87 0.90 -8.45 -1.06
N LEU A 88 0.94 -7.13 -0.80
CA LEU A 88 1.97 -6.50 0.00
C LEU A 88 1.95 -6.98 1.47
N PRO A 89 0.80 -7.04 2.18
CA PRO A 89 0.80 -7.42 3.59
C PRO A 89 1.39 -8.80 3.85
N GLU A 90 1.04 -9.80 3.03
CA GLU A 90 1.58 -11.15 3.19
C GLU A 90 3.08 -11.20 2.84
N ALA A 91 3.47 -10.54 1.75
CA ALA A 91 4.87 -10.53 1.31
C ALA A 91 5.81 -9.82 2.29
N THR A 92 5.33 -8.81 3.03
CA THR A 92 6.15 -8.02 3.96
C THR A 92 5.98 -8.44 5.43
N ALA A 93 5.10 -9.38 5.75
CA ALA A 93 4.85 -9.84 7.11
C ALA A 93 6.10 -10.36 7.85
N GLY A 94 7.07 -10.93 7.11
CA GLY A 94 8.34 -11.43 7.64
C GLY A 94 9.54 -10.52 7.39
N ALA A 95 9.34 -9.28 6.91
CA ALA A 95 10.39 -8.31 6.70
C ALA A 95 10.93 -7.74 8.04
N PRO A 96 12.08 -7.04 8.05
CA PRO A 96 12.57 -6.35 9.24
C PRO A 96 11.54 -5.35 9.78
N VAL A 97 11.76 -4.90 11.02
CA VAL A 97 10.94 -3.83 11.60
C VAL A 97 10.95 -2.60 10.69
N HIS A 98 9.77 -2.13 10.31
CA HIS A 98 9.53 -0.99 9.44
C HIS A 98 8.21 -0.31 9.81
N ASP A 99 8.00 0.91 9.33
CA ASP A 99 6.74 1.62 9.45
C ASP A 99 6.00 1.59 8.11
N TRP A 100 4.67 1.53 8.17
CA TRP A 100 3.81 1.48 7.00
C TRP A 100 2.73 2.55 7.08
N LEU A 101 2.78 3.51 6.16
CA LEU A 101 1.84 4.62 6.05
C LEU A 101 0.87 4.32 4.90
N ASN A 102 -0.35 3.94 5.25
CA ASN A 102 -1.42 3.63 4.30
C ASN A 102 -2.33 4.84 4.07
N ILE A 103 -3.08 4.80 2.97
CA ILE A 103 -4.25 5.66 2.79
C ILE A 103 -5.22 5.47 3.97
N THR A 104 -5.63 6.58 4.59
CA THR A 104 -6.57 6.59 5.74
C THR A 104 -8.02 6.80 5.30
N GLY A 105 -8.28 6.77 3.99
CA GLY A 105 -9.57 7.00 3.35
C GLY A 105 -9.48 6.66 1.86
N GLY A 106 -10.43 7.16 1.07
CA GLY A 106 -10.52 6.83 -0.37
C GLY A 106 -10.01 7.86 -1.36
N SER A 107 -9.18 8.80 -0.90
CA SER A 107 -8.54 9.77 -1.79
C SER A 107 -7.25 9.18 -2.34
N ILE A 108 -7.02 9.36 -3.65
CA ILE A 108 -5.75 9.07 -4.30
C ILE A 108 -4.90 10.34 -4.43
N GLY A 109 -3.58 10.19 -4.57
CA GLY A 109 -2.61 11.27 -4.66
C GLY A 109 -1.96 11.65 -3.32
N MET A 110 -2.06 10.79 -2.31
CA MET A 110 -1.42 11.01 -1.02
C MET A 110 0.05 10.54 -1.00
N GLY A 111 0.38 9.48 -1.77
CA GLY A 111 1.60 8.71 -1.61
C GLY A 111 2.87 9.55 -1.70
N MET A 112 3.19 10.09 -2.88
CA MET A 112 4.45 10.82 -3.08
C MET A 112 4.64 12.06 -2.16
N PRO A 113 3.63 12.89 -1.87
CA PRO A 113 3.75 13.98 -0.89
C PRO A 113 4.04 13.48 0.53
N VAL A 114 3.42 12.37 0.96
CA VAL A 114 3.68 11.78 2.27
C VAL A 114 5.06 11.15 2.33
N ALA A 115 5.53 10.49 1.27
CA ALA A 115 6.90 10.00 1.17
C ALA A 115 7.92 11.15 1.25
N THR A 116 7.63 12.27 0.60
CA THR A 116 8.44 13.50 0.70
C THR A 116 8.52 13.99 2.15
N GLY A 117 7.39 14.08 2.85
CA GLY A 117 7.34 14.48 4.25
C GLY A 117 8.06 13.50 5.18
N ALA A 118 7.93 12.19 4.92
CA ALA A 118 8.63 11.15 5.68
C ALA A 118 10.15 11.25 5.54
N ALA A 119 10.66 11.47 4.32
CA ALA A 119 12.10 11.64 4.09
C ALA A 119 12.65 12.90 4.77
N VAL A 120 11.89 14.00 4.77
CA VAL A 120 12.25 15.23 5.52
C VAL A 120 12.25 14.98 7.03
N ALA A 121 11.26 14.26 7.56
CA ALA A 121 11.13 14.01 8.99
C ALA A 121 12.13 12.97 9.52
N CYS A 122 12.57 12.05 8.66
CA CYS A 122 13.37 10.88 9.01
C CYS A 122 14.53 10.65 8.01
N PRO A 123 15.48 11.59 7.84
CA PRO A 123 16.48 11.55 6.78
C PRO A 123 17.48 10.37 6.87
N GLY A 124 17.51 9.64 7.98
CA GLY A 124 18.35 8.44 8.15
C GLY A 124 17.63 7.12 7.88
N ARG A 125 16.37 7.16 7.42
CA ARG A 125 15.54 5.98 7.18
C ARG A 125 15.23 5.87 5.69
N PRO A 126 15.39 4.69 5.06
CA PRO A 126 14.96 4.49 3.68
C PRO A 126 13.46 4.74 3.54
N VAL A 127 13.06 5.56 2.57
CA VAL A 127 11.64 5.80 2.27
C VAL A 127 11.28 5.15 0.94
N ILE A 128 10.24 4.32 0.94
CA ILE A 128 9.74 3.64 -0.25
C ILE A 128 8.30 4.10 -0.50
N SER A 129 8.05 4.77 -1.63
CA SER A 129 6.71 5.18 -2.08
C SER A 129 6.18 4.15 -3.07
N LEU A 130 5.11 3.44 -2.72
CA LEU A 130 4.44 2.49 -3.59
C LEU A 130 3.21 3.17 -4.18
N GLU A 131 3.14 3.21 -5.50
CA GLU A 131 2.14 4.01 -6.21
C GLU A 131 1.43 3.16 -7.26
N ALA A 132 0.12 3.31 -7.41
CA ALA A 132 -0.54 2.98 -8.66
C ALA A 132 -0.20 4.06 -9.71
N ASP A 133 -0.11 3.67 -10.98
CA ASP A 133 0.07 4.61 -12.11
C ASP A 133 -0.96 5.75 -12.15
N GLY A 134 -2.24 5.44 -11.92
CA GLY A 134 -3.30 6.45 -11.81
C GLY A 134 -3.10 7.40 -10.63
N SER A 135 -2.73 6.88 -9.45
CA SER A 135 -2.47 7.69 -8.25
C SER A 135 -1.25 8.58 -8.42
N ALA A 136 -0.17 8.05 -9.01
CA ALA A 136 1.07 8.77 -9.27
C ALA A 136 0.84 10.08 -10.03
N MET A 137 -0.11 10.10 -10.98
CA MET A 137 -0.41 11.28 -11.79
C MET A 137 -1.10 12.42 -11.02
N TYR A 138 -1.68 12.17 -9.84
CA TYR A 138 -2.28 13.24 -9.02
C TYR A 138 -1.22 14.16 -8.41
N THR A 139 -0.07 13.60 -8.05
CA THR A 139 0.96 14.31 -7.29
C THR A 139 2.38 14.06 -7.78
N LEU A 140 2.55 13.74 -9.07
CA LEU A 140 3.83 13.45 -9.69
C LEU A 140 4.86 14.57 -9.49
N GLN A 141 4.43 15.83 -9.40
CA GLN A 141 5.27 17.00 -9.11
C GLN A 141 6.06 16.89 -7.79
N ALA A 142 5.69 15.97 -6.90
CA ALA A 142 6.49 15.66 -5.72
C ALA A 142 7.90 15.17 -6.08
N LEU A 143 8.08 14.50 -7.22
CA LEU A 143 9.40 14.06 -7.71
C LEU A 143 10.37 15.24 -7.89
N TRP A 144 9.88 16.38 -8.39
CA TRP A 144 10.70 17.59 -8.49
C TRP A 144 11.15 18.10 -7.12
N THR A 145 10.27 18.02 -6.11
CA THR A 145 10.60 18.42 -4.75
C THR A 145 11.65 17.48 -4.15
N GLN A 146 11.47 16.16 -4.32
CA GLN A 146 12.43 15.16 -3.86
C GLN A 146 13.80 15.35 -4.52
N ALA A 147 13.84 15.64 -5.82
CA ALA A 147 15.08 15.95 -6.53
C ALA A 147 15.72 17.25 -6.03
N ARG A 148 14.95 18.34 -5.91
CA ARG A 148 15.46 19.63 -5.46
C ARG A 148 16.05 19.58 -4.04
N GLU A 149 15.40 18.84 -3.15
CA GLU A 149 15.81 18.70 -1.74
C GLU A 149 16.73 17.49 -1.51
N GLN A 150 17.10 16.75 -2.58
CA GLN A 150 17.95 15.56 -2.53
C GLN A 150 17.46 14.50 -1.53
N LEU A 151 16.14 14.30 -1.47
CA LEU A 151 15.50 13.36 -0.55
C LEU A 151 15.68 11.93 -1.02
N ASP A 152 16.02 11.04 -0.10
CA ASP A 152 16.22 9.61 -0.35
C ASP A 152 14.86 8.87 -0.36
N VAL A 153 14.15 8.99 -1.49
CA VAL A 153 12.85 8.35 -1.73
C VAL A 153 12.95 7.44 -2.94
N THR A 154 12.72 6.14 -2.74
CA THR A 154 12.54 5.18 -3.83
C THR A 154 11.06 5.04 -4.15
N THR A 155 10.64 5.53 -5.30
CA THR A 155 9.26 5.40 -5.79
C THR A 155 9.13 4.17 -6.69
N VAL A 156 8.18 3.29 -6.42
CA VAL A 156 7.85 2.14 -7.26
C VAL A 156 6.41 2.31 -7.76
N ILE A 157 6.26 2.54 -9.06
CA ILE A 157 4.94 2.66 -9.69
C ILE A 157 4.53 1.29 -10.23
N PHE A 158 3.44 0.74 -9.71
CA PHE A 158 2.77 -0.44 -10.24
C PHE A 158 1.93 -0.05 -11.45
N ASN A 159 2.58 -0.03 -12.61
CA ASN A 159 1.99 0.42 -13.87
C ASN A 159 1.26 -0.72 -14.55
N ASN A 160 -0.07 -0.66 -14.51
CA ASN A 160 -0.96 -1.63 -15.14
C ASN A 160 -1.72 -1.04 -16.35
N GLY A 161 -1.53 0.25 -16.61
CA GLY A 161 -2.11 1.00 -17.71
C GLY A 161 -3.56 1.41 -17.50
N SER A 162 -4.10 1.37 -16.26
CA SER A 162 -5.50 1.68 -15.99
C SER A 162 -5.80 2.03 -14.53
N TYR A 163 -6.88 2.76 -14.27
CA TYR A 163 -7.50 2.84 -12.95
C TYR A 163 -8.25 1.53 -12.62
N ALA A 164 -7.53 0.41 -12.56
CA ALA A 164 -8.07 -0.96 -12.48
C ALA A 164 -9.01 -1.21 -11.29
N ILE A 165 -8.84 -0.47 -10.19
CA ILE A 165 -9.75 -0.54 -9.03
C ILE A 165 -11.19 -0.19 -9.41
N LEU A 166 -11.37 0.76 -10.34
CA LEU A 166 -12.69 1.21 -10.78
C LEU A 166 -13.42 0.14 -11.58
N ASP A 167 -12.72 -0.71 -12.34
CA ASP A 167 -13.35 -1.85 -13.02
C ASP A 167 -13.92 -2.85 -12.00
N GLY A 168 -13.17 -3.13 -10.92
CA GLY A 168 -13.65 -3.97 -9.82
C GLY A 168 -14.85 -3.37 -9.08
N GLU A 169 -14.83 -2.06 -8.83
CA GLU A 169 -15.96 -1.36 -8.19
C GLU A 169 -17.19 -1.31 -9.08
N MET A 170 -17.03 -1.07 -10.37
CA MET A 170 -18.11 -1.05 -11.36
C MET A 170 -18.86 -2.39 -11.40
N GLN A 171 -18.11 -3.49 -11.35
CA GLN A 171 -18.68 -4.83 -11.25
C GLN A 171 -19.42 -5.04 -9.92
N ARG A 172 -18.90 -4.52 -8.81
CA ARG A 172 -19.52 -4.66 -7.47
C ARG A 172 -20.83 -3.89 -7.34
N VAL A 173 -20.96 -2.72 -7.96
CA VAL A 173 -22.20 -1.93 -7.99
C VAL A 173 -23.23 -2.45 -9.00
N GLY A 174 -22.81 -3.29 -9.96
CA GLY A 174 -23.68 -3.79 -11.03
C GLY A 174 -24.12 -2.70 -12.01
N ALA A 175 -23.30 -1.66 -12.18
CA ALA A 175 -23.72 -0.44 -12.87
C ALA A 175 -23.86 -0.57 -14.38
N PHE A 176 -23.15 -1.51 -15.01
CA PHE A 176 -23.13 -1.64 -16.47
C PHE A 176 -23.21 -3.11 -16.92
N SER A 177 -23.85 -3.33 -18.07
CA SER A 177 -23.90 -4.63 -18.74
C SER A 177 -23.64 -4.46 -20.25
N GLY A 178 -23.02 -5.45 -20.89
CA GLY A 178 -22.75 -5.41 -22.32
C GLY A 178 -21.87 -4.22 -22.75
N ALA A 179 -22.25 -3.53 -23.83
CA ALA A 179 -21.44 -2.50 -24.48
C ALA A 179 -21.11 -1.28 -23.59
N GLU A 180 -21.87 -1.05 -22.51
CA GLU A 180 -21.61 0.02 -21.55
C GLU A 180 -20.35 -0.23 -20.72
N VAL A 181 -20.02 -1.50 -20.47
CA VAL A 181 -18.78 -1.89 -19.77
C VAL A 181 -17.56 -1.51 -20.60
N ASP A 182 -17.56 -1.86 -21.88
CA ASP A 182 -16.42 -1.58 -22.78
C ASP A 182 -16.20 -0.08 -22.94
N ARG A 183 -17.28 0.71 -23.05
CA ARG A 183 -17.20 2.17 -23.08
C ARG A 183 -16.66 2.74 -21.76
N SER A 184 -17.11 2.23 -20.61
CA SER A 184 -16.63 2.67 -19.30
C SER A 184 -15.12 2.40 -19.12
N ARG A 185 -14.64 1.25 -19.60
CA ARG A 185 -13.22 0.86 -19.56
C ARG A 185 -12.33 1.83 -20.33
N SER A 186 -12.81 2.29 -21.49
CA SER A 186 -12.06 3.29 -22.28
C SER A 186 -11.83 4.64 -21.58
N PHE A 187 -12.63 4.97 -20.54
CA PHE A 187 -12.44 6.19 -19.76
C PHE A 187 -11.45 6.03 -18.59
N ILE A 188 -11.10 4.79 -18.23
CA ILE A 188 -10.22 4.49 -17.10
C ILE A 188 -8.87 3.90 -17.54
N ASP A 189 -8.71 3.62 -18.82
CA ASP A 189 -7.41 3.26 -19.42
C ASP A 189 -6.49 4.49 -19.48
N ILE A 190 -5.22 4.31 -19.12
CA ILE A 190 -4.15 5.32 -19.17
C ILE A 190 -2.93 4.80 -19.97
N PRO A 191 -3.12 4.36 -21.23
CA PRO A 191 -2.06 3.75 -21.99
C PRO A 191 -0.97 4.76 -22.36
N GLY A 192 0.28 4.30 -22.40
CA GLY A 192 1.38 5.04 -23.03
C GLY A 192 2.01 6.14 -22.18
N LEU A 193 1.62 6.30 -20.91
CA LEU A 193 2.37 7.17 -19.99
C LEU A 193 3.79 6.64 -19.78
N ASP A 194 4.77 7.51 -20.03
CA ASP A 194 6.18 7.20 -19.83
C ASP A 194 6.70 7.84 -18.54
N PHE A 195 6.50 7.14 -17.43
CA PHE A 195 6.96 7.58 -16.11
C PHE A 195 8.48 7.75 -16.03
N VAL A 196 9.26 7.02 -16.84
CA VAL A 196 10.72 7.20 -16.89
C VAL A 196 11.06 8.58 -17.44
N SER A 197 10.45 8.97 -18.56
CA SER A 197 10.65 10.30 -19.15
C SER A 197 10.15 11.42 -18.23
N LEU A 198 8.99 11.24 -17.59
CA LEU A 198 8.44 12.21 -16.65
C LEU A 198 9.35 12.42 -15.43
N ALA A 199 9.83 11.33 -14.82
CA ALA A 199 10.73 11.38 -13.67
C ALA A 199 12.06 12.05 -14.00
N ASN A 200 12.67 11.66 -15.13
CA ASN A 200 13.91 12.27 -15.60
C ASN A 200 13.74 13.78 -15.87
N GLY A 201 12.60 14.19 -16.43
CA GLY A 201 12.26 15.61 -16.63
C GLY A 201 12.11 16.41 -15.34
N MET A 202 11.89 15.74 -14.21
CA MET A 202 11.83 16.33 -12.86
C MET A 202 13.14 16.18 -12.07
N GLY A 203 14.18 15.60 -12.69
CA GLY A 203 15.49 15.40 -12.06
C GLY A 203 15.61 14.14 -11.20
N VAL A 204 14.70 13.17 -11.34
CA VAL A 204 14.74 11.89 -10.63
C VAL A 204 15.22 10.78 -11.58
N PRO A 205 16.36 10.12 -11.31
CA PRO A 205 16.79 8.93 -12.03
C PRO A 205 15.71 7.85 -12.04
N ALA A 206 15.40 7.34 -13.24
CA ALA A 206 14.34 6.36 -13.39
C ALA A 206 14.69 5.20 -14.31
N GLY A 207 14.06 4.06 -14.05
CA GLY A 207 14.12 2.87 -14.88
C GLY A 207 12.77 2.18 -14.99
N ARG A 208 12.65 1.27 -15.96
CA ARG A 208 11.46 0.45 -16.18
C ARG A 208 11.77 -1.00 -15.91
N ALA A 209 10.91 -1.70 -15.18
CA ALA A 209 11.03 -3.13 -14.89
C ALA A 209 9.84 -3.89 -15.49
N ARG A 210 10.14 -4.97 -16.22
CA ARG A 210 9.17 -5.92 -16.80
C ARG A 210 9.38 -7.34 -16.28
N THR A 211 10.47 -7.59 -15.56
CA THR A 211 10.74 -8.86 -14.88
C THR A 211 11.01 -8.64 -13.40
N ALA A 212 10.86 -9.71 -12.62
CA ALA A 212 11.20 -9.74 -11.20
C ALA A 212 12.67 -9.39 -10.95
N GLU A 213 13.56 -9.86 -11.82
CA GLU A 213 15.00 -9.62 -11.75
C GLU A 213 15.34 -8.15 -12.03
N GLU A 214 14.68 -7.53 -13.01
CA GLU A 214 14.85 -6.11 -13.31
C GLU A 214 14.39 -5.24 -12.14
N LEU A 215 13.23 -5.55 -11.55
CA LEU A 215 12.72 -4.84 -10.37
C LEU A 215 13.67 -5.00 -9.19
N ALA A 216 14.12 -6.24 -8.91
CA ALA A 216 15.03 -6.51 -7.80
C ALA A 216 16.38 -5.81 -7.99
N SER A 217 16.91 -5.77 -9.21
CA SER A 217 18.15 -5.06 -9.53
C SER A 217 17.99 -3.55 -9.31
N GLN A 218 16.92 -2.95 -9.84
CA GLN A 218 16.66 -1.52 -9.71
C GLN A 218 16.38 -1.12 -8.27
N LEU A 219 15.62 -1.91 -7.51
CA LEU A 219 15.34 -1.64 -6.09
C LEU A 219 16.61 -1.74 -5.25
N ARG A 220 17.48 -2.74 -5.46
CA ARG A 220 18.78 -2.80 -4.78
C ARG A 220 19.65 -1.59 -5.08
N ARG A 221 19.65 -1.14 -6.33
CA ARG A 221 20.40 0.05 -6.75
C ARG A 221 19.86 1.30 -6.07
N ALA A 222 18.55 1.52 -6.12
CA ALA A 222 17.88 2.65 -5.50
C ALA A 222 18.09 2.72 -3.98
N LEU A 223 18.11 1.56 -3.30
CA LEU A 223 18.39 1.47 -1.87
C LEU A 223 19.87 1.70 -1.49
N ALA A 224 20.78 1.65 -2.47
CA ALA A 224 22.22 1.80 -2.26
C ALA A 224 22.76 3.17 -2.71
N GLU A 225 22.10 3.80 -3.68
CA GLU A 225 22.46 5.12 -4.21
C GLU A 225 21.66 6.20 -3.49
N PRO A 226 22.30 7.27 -2.97
CA PRO A 226 21.58 8.34 -2.30
C PRO A 226 20.71 9.14 -3.28
N GLY A 227 19.62 9.68 -2.75
CA GLY A 227 18.71 10.56 -3.49
C GLY A 227 17.55 9.81 -4.15
N PRO A 228 16.65 10.54 -4.82
CA PRO A 228 15.39 9.96 -5.24
C PRO A 228 15.58 9.04 -6.44
N HIS A 229 14.78 7.99 -6.49
CA HIS A 229 14.74 7.04 -7.59
C HIS A 229 13.29 6.74 -7.97
N LEU A 230 13.04 6.45 -9.25
CA LEU A 230 11.76 5.94 -9.70
C LEU A 230 11.91 4.64 -10.49
N ILE A 231 11.07 3.66 -10.16
CA ILE A 231 10.97 2.39 -10.87
C ILE A 231 9.55 2.25 -11.41
N ASP A 232 9.43 2.30 -12.73
CA ASP A 232 8.20 2.00 -13.46
C ASP A 232 8.06 0.47 -13.59
N ALA A 233 7.36 -0.15 -12.64
CA ALA A 233 7.14 -1.58 -12.57
C ALA A 233 5.91 -1.97 -13.40
N VAL A 234 6.16 -2.42 -14.63
CA VAL A 234 5.11 -2.82 -15.57
C VAL A 234 4.53 -4.16 -15.14
N VAL A 235 3.27 -4.14 -14.73
CA VAL A 235 2.52 -5.33 -14.30
C VAL A 235 1.30 -5.51 -15.20
N PRO A 236 0.85 -6.75 -15.44
CA PRO A 236 -0.39 -6.99 -16.15
C PRO A 236 -1.57 -6.39 -15.37
N PRO A 237 -2.60 -5.87 -16.07
CA PRO A 237 -3.85 -5.47 -15.43
C PRO A 237 -4.44 -6.64 -14.63
N SER A 238 -4.97 -6.34 -13.44
CA SER A 238 -5.32 -7.39 -12.48
C SER A 238 -6.38 -8.36 -13.06
N PRO A 239 -6.24 -9.68 -12.85
CA PRO A 239 -7.14 -10.69 -13.39
C PRO A 239 -8.54 -10.71 -12.74
N ARG A 240 -8.81 -9.90 -11.70
CA ARG A 240 -10.16 -9.81 -11.09
C ARG A 240 -11.21 -9.27 -12.06
N SER A 241 -10.81 -8.57 -13.12
CA SER A 241 -11.72 -8.15 -14.21
C SER A 241 -12.36 -9.33 -14.97
N ARG A 242 -11.81 -10.55 -14.85
CA ARG A 242 -12.30 -11.78 -15.52
C ARG A 242 -12.82 -12.88 -14.59
N GLN A 243 -12.47 -12.90 -13.31
CA GLN A 243 -12.69 -14.07 -12.43
C GLN A 243 -13.90 -13.99 -11.47
N VAL A 244 -14.66 -12.89 -11.43
CA VAL A 244 -15.86 -12.79 -10.58
C VAL A 244 -16.95 -13.81 -10.98
N HIS A 245 -16.84 -14.42 -12.16
CA HIS A 245 -17.87 -15.31 -12.69
C HIS A 245 -17.91 -16.72 -12.09
N ASP A 246 -16.85 -17.22 -11.43
CA ASP A 246 -16.73 -18.69 -11.22
C ASP A 246 -16.05 -19.17 -9.92
N SER A 247 -15.97 -18.36 -8.87
CA SER A 247 -15.41 -18.81 -7.58
C SER A 247 -16.49 -18.93 -6.49
N PRO A 248 -16.70 -20.13 -5.90
CA PRO A 248 -17.51 -20.25 -4.70
C PRO A 248 -16.82 -19.51 -3.55
N ARG A 249 -17.62 -18.83 -2.72
CA ARG A 249 -17.14 -18.18 -1.48
C ARG A 249 -16.45 -19.25 -0.64
N ARG A 250 -15.12 -19.15 -0.47
CA ARG A 250 -14.43 -19.94 0.54
C ARG A 250 -14.83 -19.36 1.90
N GLU A 251 -15.45 -20.18 2.74
CA GLU A 251 -15.42 -19.99 4.19
C GLU A 251 -13.95 -20.06 4.61
N ASN A 252 -13.31 -18.89 4.69
CA ASN A 252 -12.02 -18.80 5.33
C ASN A 252 -12.29 -18.62 6.83
N ASP A 253 -11.99 -19.65 7.62
CA ASP A 253 -11.64 -19.44 9.02
C ASP A 253 -10.52 -18.40 9.05
N VAL A 254 -10.85 -17.18 9.47
CA VAL A 254 -9.89 -16.08 9.58
C VAL A 254 -9.03 -16.38 10.80
N GLN A 255 -7.93 -17.11 10.60
CA GLN A 255 -6.88 -17.17 11.61
C GLN A 255 -6.02 -15.92 11.51
N VAL A 256 -6.32 -14.92 12.35
CA VAL A 256 -5.50 -13.72 12.49
C VAL A 256 -4.15 -14.10 13.09
N HIS A 257 -3.10 -14.05 12.28
CA HIS A 257 -1.72 -14.28 12.71
C HIS A 257 -1.08 -12.92 12.98
N PHE A 258 -0.59 -12.71 14.20
CA PHE A 258 0.15 -11.50 14.55
C PHE A 258 1.65 -11.71 14.28
N PRO A 259 2.33 -10.81 13.54
CA PRO A 259 3.78 -10.90 13.38
C PRO A 259 4.47 -10.71 14.74
N ALA A 260 5.48 -11.53 15.01
CA ALA A 260 6.29 -11.43 16.22
C ALA A 260 6.97 -10.04 16.31
N GLY A 261 6.84 -9.35 17.44
CA GLY A 261 7.55 -8.09 17.72
C GLY A 261 6.78 -6.79 17.42
N VAL A 262 5.57 -6.86 16.84
CA VAL A 262 4.73 -5.67 16.64
C VAL A 262 3.93 -5.37 17.91
N ARG A 263 4.18 -4.23 18.54
CA ARG A 263 3.32 -3.74 19.64
C ARG A 263 1.97 -3.27 19.07
N PRO A 264 0.82 -3.55 19.72
CA PRO A 264 -0.52 -3.22 19.22
C PRO A 264 -0.86 -1.72 19.09
N ALA A 265 0.11 -0.80 19.24
CA ALA A 265 -0.11 0.64 19.22
C ALA A 265 -0.33 1.25 17.82
N TRP A 266 -0.21 0.46 16.75
CA TRP A 266 -0.11 0.97 15.38
C TRP A 266 -1.42 1.42 14.70
N CYS A 267 -2.56 1.44 15.40
CA CYS A 267 -3.78 2.09 14.90
C CYS A 267 -3.94 3.56 15.33
N LEU A 268 -3.00 4.14 16.10
CA LEU A 268 -3.10 5.50 16.64
C LEU A 268 -1.84 6.32 16.36
N ALA A 269 -1.63 6.76 15.11
CA ALA A 269 -0.57 7.72 14.81
C ALA A 269 -0.90 8.67 13.65
N VAL A 270 -1.99 9.43 13.77
CA VAL A 270 -2.10 10.78 13.16
C VAL A 270 -2.67 11.73 14.22
N THR A 271 -1.92 12.02 15.29
CA THR A 271 -2.24 13.15 16.20
C THR A 271 -1.12 13.58 17.15
N ARG A 272 0.15 13.30 16.84
CA ARG A 272 1.28 13.88 17.59
C ARG A 272 2.32 14.49 16.67
N LEU A 273 1.91 15.50 15.92
CA LEU A 273 2.81 16.55 15.45
C LEU A 273 2.29 17.89 16.00
N ALA A 274 3.19 18.56 16.71
CA ALA A 274 3.08 19.94 17.21
C ALA A 274 2.11 20.25 18.38
N ARG A 275 2.54 19.93 19.61
CA ARG A 275 2.49 20.89 20.74
C ARG A 275 3.72 20.72 21.62
N ARG A 276 4.74 21.57 21.42
CA ARG A 276 5.69 21.88 22.49
C ARG A 276 4.99 22.84 23.45
N PRO A 277 5.01 22.63 24.77
CA PRO A 277 4.62 23.66 25.72
C PRO A 277 5.64 24.82 25.64
N ARG A 278 5.14 26.07 25.62
CA ARG A 278 5.99 27.22 25.95
C ARG A 278 6.23 27.19 27.46
N PRO A 279 7.45 27.44 27.94
CA PRO A 279 7.68 27.71 29.36
C PRO A 279 7.12 29.09 29.70
N ASP A 280 6.36 29.12 30.80
CA ASP A 280 6.08 30.25 31.69
C ASP A 280 5.58 31.58 31.08
N GLU A 281 4.25 31.74 31.09
CA GLU A 281 3.52 33.02 31.33
C GLU A 281 2.15 32.72 31.96
#